data_AF-A0A2C6DG46-F1
#
_entry.id   AF-A0A2C6DG46-F1
#
_cell.length_a   1.000
_cell.length_b   1.000
_cell.length_c   1.000
_cell.angle_alpha   90.00
_cell.angle_beta   90.00
_cell.angle_gamma   90.00
#
_symmetry.space_group_name_H-M   'P 1'
#
loop_
_entity.id
_entity.type
_entity.pdbx_description
1 polymer ?
#
loop_
_entity_poly.entity_id
_entity_poly.type
_entity_poly.pdbx_seq_one_letter_code
_entity_poly.pdbx_strand_id
1 'polypeptide(L)'
;MSQRLNPEPVRHYPELAHIAALKEQSGDWRGASQYWAMAEDVARLLENRLWAGSRARYCSHEARQGLGYAGRTVSSPDLKSLASTPISLKNAREAVRDDE
;
A
#
# COMPACT_ATOMS: atom_id res chain seq x y z
N MET A 1 1.55 42.12 19.73
CA MET A 1 1.31 40.69 19.91
C MET A 1 1.50 39.99 18.56
N SER A 2 2.71 39.57 18.22
CA SER A 2 2.96 38.87 16.95
C SER A 2 2.70 37.37 17.15
N GLN A 3 1.56 36.89 16.64
CA GLN A 3 1.30 35.45 16.53
C GLN A 3 2.30 34.88 15.52
N ARG A 4 3.33 34.19 16.01
CA ARG A 4 4.19 33.36 15.18
C ARG A 4 3.32 32.21 14.69
N LEU A 5 2.83 32.33 13.46
CA LEU A 5 2.30 31.19 12.71
C LEU A 5 3.43 30.17 12.68
N ASN A 6 3.32 29.09 13.44
CA ASN A 6 4.18 27.93 13.28
C ASN A 6 3.93 27.44 11.84
N PRO A 7 4.89 27.55 10.90
CA PRO A 7 4.72 26.86 9.64
C PRO A 7 4.67 25.37 10.00
N GLU A 8 3.62 24.69 9.55
CA GLU A 8 3.58 23.22 9.50
C GLU A 8 4.97 22.73 9.01
N PRO A 9 5.59 21.74 9.67
CA PRO A 9 6.90 21.27 9.26
C PRO A 9 6.83 20.88 7.79
N VAL A 10 7.69 21.49 6.97
CA VAL A 10 7.81 21.18 5.55
C VAL A 10 8.21 19.71 5.44
N ARG A 11 7.23 18.82 5.25
CA ARG A 11 7.49 17.38 5.17
C ARG A 11 8.38 17.12 3.97
N HIS A 12 9.52 16.48 4.22
CA HIS A 12 10.48 16.18 3.18
C HIS A 12 10.03 14.97 2.36
N TYR A 13 10.45 14.92 1.09
CA TYR A 13 10.15 13.82 0.17
C TYR A 13 10.26 12.42 0.81
N PRO A 14 11.32 12.05 1.54
CA PRO A 14 11.47 10.70 2.09
C PRO A 14 10.37 10.32 3.09
N GLU A 15 9.88 11.28 3.87
CA GLU A 15 8.83 11.05 4.86
C GLU A 15 7.48 10.80 4.18
N LEU A 16 7.14 11.62 3.19
CA LEU A 16 5.91 11.45 2.41
C LEU A 16 5.93 10.14 1.62
N ALA A 17 7.08 9.81 1.00
CA ALA A 17 7.30 8.56 0.29
C ALA A 17 7.17 7.33 1.23
N HIS A 18 7.70 7.43 2.46
CA HIS A 18 7.59 6.37 3.45
C HIS A 18 6.13 6.13 3.87
N ILE A 19 5.38 7.21 4.17
CA ILE A 19 3.96 7.09 4.52
C ILE A 19 3.16 6.53 3.34
N ALA A 20 3.44 6.97 2.11
CA ALA A 20 2.80 6.46 0.92
C ALA A 20 3.02 4.95 0.75
N ALA A 21 4.26 4.48 0.95
CA ALA A 21 4.61 3.07 0.88
C ALA A 21 3.90 2.23 1.96
N LEU A 22 3.78 2.73 3.21
CA LEU A 22 3.01 2.04 4.25
C LEU A 22 1.53 1.90 3.87
N LYS A 23 0.96 2.91 3.22
CA LYS A 23 -0.42 2.88 2.74
C LYS A 23 -0.62 1.91 1.57
N GLU A 24 0.36 1.80 0.67
CA GLU A 24 0.34 0.74 -0.35
C GLU A 24 0.32 -0.65 0.28
N GLN A 25 1.15 -0.88 1.30
CA GLN A 25 1.21 -2.16 2.01
C GLN A 25 -0.11 -2.50 2.72
N SER A 26 -0.82 -1.49 3.24
CA SER A 26 -2.13 -1.68 3.86
C SER A 26 -3.30 -1.74 2.87
N GLY A 27 -3.04 -1.61 1.56
CA GLY A 27 -4.08 -1.55 0.53
C GLY A 27 -4.91 -0.26 0.53
N ASP A 28 -4.48 0.78 1.26
CA ASP A 28 -5.11 2.11 1.21
C ASP A 28 -4.63 2.85 -0.05
N TRP A 29 -5.11 2.40 -1.21
CA TRP A 29 -4.70 2.92 -2.52
C TRP A 29 -5.01 4.40 -2.69
N ARG A 30 -6.13 4.87 -2.11
CA ARG A 30 -6.53 6.27 -2.17
C ARG A 30 -5.58 7.15 -1.36
N GLY A 31 -5.28 6.75 -0.13
CA GLY A 31 -4.33 7.45 0.71
C GLY A 31 -2.92 7.39 0.13
N ALA A 32 -2.48 6.23 -0.36
CA ALA A 32 -1.18 6.07 -1.01
C ALA A 32 -1.02 7.04 -2.19
N SER A 33 -2.04 7.14 -3.05
CA SER A 33 -2.04 8.09 -4.17
C SER A 33 -1.88 9.54 -3.73
N GLN A 34 -2.52 9.95 -2.64
CA GLN A 34 -2.45 11.33 -2.16
C GLN A 34 -1.05 11.65 -1.62
N TYR A 35 -0.47 10.75 -0.83
CA TYR A 35 0.87 10.95 -0.27
C TYR A 35 1.96 10.90 -1.33
N TRP A 36 1.82 10.07 -2.37
CA TRP A 36 2.73 10.11 -3.51
C TRP A 36 2.63 11.40 -4.31
N ALA A 37 1.43 11.98 -4.50
CA ALA A 37 1.29 13.28 -5.15
C ALA A 37 1.96 14.40 -4.34
N MET A 38 1.79 14.39 -3.01
CA MET A 38 2.51 15.35 -2.15
C MET A 38 4.03 15.15 -2.22
N ALA A 39 4.50 13.90 -2.29
CA ALA A 39 5.93 13.60 -2.46
C ALA A 39 6.46 14.13 -3.81
N GLU A 40 5.70 13.98 -4.90
CA GLU A 40 6.03 14.53 -6.22
C GLU A 40 6.24 16.05 -6.15
N ASP A 41 5.31 16.77 -5.50
CA ASP A 41 5.35 18.23 -5.38
C ASP A 41 6.59 18.74 -4.62
N VAL A 42 7.00 18.05 -3.56
CA VAL A 42 8.15 18.47 -2.74
C VAL A 42 9.49 17.88 -3.20
N ALA A 43 9.49 16.97 -4.18
CA ALA A 43 10.70 16.35 -4.69
C ALA A 43 11.60 17.39 -5.39
N ARG A 44 12.84 17.49 -4.90
CA ARG A 44 13.89 18.33 -5.49
C ARG A 44 14.60 17.66 -6.67
N LEU A 45 14.76 16.34 -6.59
CA LEU A 45 15.39 15.54 -7.66
C LEU A 45 14.33 15.14 -8.68
N LEU A 46 14.67 15.23 -9.95
CA LEU A 46 13.75 14.92 -11.05
C LEU A 46 13.34 13.45 -11.02
N GLU A 47 14.27 12.55 -10.71
CA GLU A 47 14.05 11.11 -10.61
C GLU A 47 12.99 10.80 -9.53
N ASN A 48 13.09 11.45 -8.38
CA ASN A 48 12.14 11.32 -7.28
C ASN A 48 10.76 11.85 -7.64
N ARG A 49 10.70 12.99 -8.35
CA ARG A 49 9.45 13.56 -8.84
C ARG A 49 8.76 12.60 -9.82
N LEU A 50 9.50 12.11 -10.81
CA LEU A 50 8.98 11.18 -11.81
C LEU A 50 8.51 9.86 -11.19
N TRP A 51 9.30 9.33 -10.24
CA TRP A 51 8.95 8.12 -9.50
C TRP A 51 7.65 8.31 -8.71
N ALA A 52 7.56 9.36 -7.90
CA ALA A 52 6.40 9.66 -7.08
C ALA A 52 5.15 9.90 -7.92
N GLY A 53 5.25 10.67 -9.02
CA GLY A 53 4.12 10.89 -9.92
C GLY A 53 3.65 9.62 -10.63
N SER A 54 4.59 8.74 -11.01
CA SER A 54 4.26 7.41 -11.54
C SER A 54 3.48 6.58 -10.50
N ARG A 55 3.95 6.57 -9.25
CA ARG A 55 3.27 5.84 -8.17
C ARG A 55 1.92 6.43 -7.79
N ALA A 56 1.77 7.75 -7.80
CA ALA A 56 0.49 8.40 -7.57
C ALA A 56 -0.56 7.95 -8.62
N ARG A 57 -0.18 7.93 -9.91
CA ARG A 57 -1.07 7.45 -10.99
C ARG A 57 -1.43 5.98 -10.83
N TYR A 58 -0.46 5.13 -10.50
CA TYR A 58 -0.70 3.71 -10.24
C TYR A 58 -1.68 3.50 -9.08
N CYS A 59 -1.45 4.13 -7.93
CA CYS A 59 -2.32 4.00 -6.76
C CYS A 59 -3.73 4.56 -7.04
N SER A 60 -3.83 5.66 -7.78
CA SER A 60 -5.11 6.19 -8.24
C SER A 60 -5.87 5.21 -9.14
N HIS A 61 -5.16 4.48 -10.01
CA HIS A 61 -5.75 3.44 -10.84
C HIS A 61 -6.26 2.27 -9.98
N GLU A 62 -5.45 1.74 -9.06
CA GLU A 62 -5.85 0.69 -8.13
C GLU A 62 -7.06 1.08 -7.27
N ALA A 63 -7.07 2.32 -6.77
CA ALA A 63 -8.22 2.85 -6.03
C ALA A 63 -9.51 2.86 -6.88
N ARG A 64 -9.40 3.18 -8.18
CA ARG A 64 -10.55 3.13 -9.10
C ARG A 64 -10.95 1.70 -9.44
N GLN A 65 -10.00 0.78 -9.58
CA GLN A 65 -10.31 -0.64 -9.80
C GLN A 65 -11.03 -1.24 -8.58
N GLY A 66 -10.59 -0.91 -7.37
CA GLY A 66 -11.28 -1.33 -6.14
C GLY A 66 -12.72 -0.78 -6.03
N LEU A 67 -12.96 0.43 -6.54
CA LEU A 67 -14.31 1.02 -6.63
C LEU A 67 -15.14 0.46 -7.80
N GLY A 68 -14.49 0.15 -8.93
CA GLY A 68 -15.12 -0.48 -10.10
C GLY A 68 -15.47 -1.95 -9.88
N TYR A 69 -14.72 -2.65 -9.02
CA TYR A 69 -15.05 -3.98 -8.53
C TYR A 69 -16.03 -3.93 -7.35
N ALA A 70 -16.20 -2.79 -6.67
CA ALA A 70 -17.24 -2.61 -5.64
C ALA A 70 -18.67 -2.64 -6.23
N GLY A 71 -18.82 -2.59 -7.56
CA GLY A 71 -20.07 -2.92 -8.27
C GLY A 71 -20.33 -4.43 -8.41
N ARG A 72 -19.37 -5.28 -8.03
CA ARG A 72 -19.55 -6.72 -7.86
C ARG A 72 -19.17 -7.02 -6.42
N THR A 73 -20.16 -6.89 -5.53
CA THR A 73 -20.12 -7.40 -4.17
C THR A 73 -19.63 -8.85 -4.19
N VAL A 74 -18.32 -9.05 -4.08
CA VAL A 74 -17.80 -10.27 -3.48
C VAL A 74 -18.19 -10.12 -2.01
N SER A 75 -19.30 -10.77 -1.65
CA SER A 75 -19.63 -11.04 -0.27
C SER A 75 -18.34 -11.42 0.43
N SER A 76 -18.03 -10.71 1.52
CA SER A 76 -17.00 -11.13 2.46
C SER A 76 -17.10 -12.65 2.64
N PRO A 77 -16.01 -13.43 2.48
CA PRO A 77 -16.03 -14.77 3.01
C PRO A 77 -16.25 -14.60 4.50
N ASP A 78 -17.41 -15.06 4.94
CA ASP A 78 -17.83 -15.07 6.33
C ASP A 78 -16.69 -15.66 7.16
N LEU A 79 -16.02 -14.82 7.95
CA LEU A 79 -14.87 -15.18 8.80
C LEU A 79 -15.24 -16.21 9.87
N LYS A 80 -16.51 -16.63 9.95
CA LYS A 80 -16.98 -17.68 10.84
C LYS A 80 -16.72 -19.11 10.35
N SER A 81 -16.32 -19.32 9.09
CA SER A 81 -16.07 -20.68 8.56
C SER A 81 -14.67 -21.23 8.91
N LEU A 82 -13.74 -20.39 9.39
CA LEU A 82 -12.37 -20.80 9.73
C LEU A 82 -12.20 -21.38 11.14
N ALA A 83 -13.27 -21.48 11.94
CA ALA A 83 -13.20 -21.98 13.31
C ALA A 83 -13.60 -23.46 13.48
N SER A 84 -13.75 -24.25 12.42
CA SER A 84 -14.22 -25.65 12.55
C SER A 84 -13.56 -26.65 11.60
N THR A 85 -12.26 -26.51 11.37
CA THR A 85 -11.45 -27.60 10.81
C THR A 85 -10.18 -27.81 11.64
N PRO A 86 -10.08 -28.89 12.43
CA PRO A 86 -8.78 -29.31 12.96
C PRO A 86 -7.92 -29.80 11.80
N ILE A 87 -6.94 -28.99 11.41
CA ILE A 87 -5.92 -29.36 10.42
C ILE A 87 -5.12 -30.52 10.99
N SER A 88 -5.37 -31.72 10.48
CA SER A 88 -4.53 -32.91 10.70
C SER A 88 -3.18 -32.69 10.05
N LEU A 89 -2.18 -32.41 10.88
CA LEU A 89 -0.80 -32.15 10.49
C LEU A 89 -0.09 -33.49 10.29
N LYS A 90 -0.21 -34.10 9.10
CA LYS A 90 0.64 -35.21 8.69
C LYS A 90 0.90 -35.18 7.18
N ASN A 91 2.18 -35.27 6.85
CA ASN A 91 2.77 -35.58 5.54
C ASN A 91 3.20 -34.37 4.69
N ALA A 92 4.28 -33.74 5.13
CA ALA A 92 5.25 -33.13 4.22
C ALA A 92 6.66 -33.47 4.72
N ARG A 93 7.11 -34.69 4.44
CA ARG A 93 8.52 -35.08 4.59
C ARG A 93 8.86 -36.09 3.49
N GLU A 94 10.01 -35.87 2.88
CA GLU A 94 10.70 -36.65 1.84
C GLU A 94 10.41 -36.28 0.37
N ALA A 95 11.26 -35.38 -0.12
CA ALA A 95 11.83 -35.46 -1.46
C ALA A 95 13.23 -34.81 -1.42
N VAL A 96 14.23 -35.52 -0.89
CA VAL A 96 15.64 -35.25 -1.17
C VAL A 96 16.14 -36.46 -1.97
N ARG A 97 16.54 -36.20 -3.20
CA ARG A 97 17.16 -37.17 -4.10
C ARG A 97 18.67 -37.05 -3.93
N ASP A 98 19.33 -38.18 -3.73
CA ASP A 98 20.75 -38.38 -4.03
C ASP A 98 20.80 -39.66 -4.88
N ASP A 99 21.18 -39.52 -6.15
CA ASP A 99 21.59 -40.62 -7.03
C ASP A 99 23.12 -40.52 -7.18
N GLU A 100 23.72 -41.70 -7.16
CA GLU A 100 25.14 -42.09 -7.13
C GLU A 100 26.10 -41.33 -8.06
#